data_AF-A0A1G0E3N6-F1
#
_entry.id   AF-A0A1G0E3N6-F1
#
_cell.length_a   1.000
_cell.length_b   1.000
_cell.length_c   1.000
_cell.angle_alpha   90.00
_cell.angle_beta   90.00
_cell.angle_gamma   90.00
#
_symmetry.space_group_name_H-M   'P 1'
#
loop_
_entity.id
_entity.type
_entity.pdbx_description
1 polymer ?
#
loop_
_entity_poly.entity_id
_entity_poly.type
_entity_poly.pdbx_seq_one_letter_code
_entity_poly.pdbx_strand_id
1 'polypeptide(L)'
;MSLDVDAIAKDMISAAKGVVDQKWPATREYFESESKMYAQRLASVAKMYADGIISEKRAKEHIALQNEAWETTLLAVNGLSQILIEEALNAAIKVVRDAVNKAIGFVLL
;
A
#
# COMPACT_ATOMS: atom_id res chain seq x y z
N MET A 1 -3.52 11.11 15.13
CA MET A 1 -2.31 10.26 14.98
C MET A 1 -1.65 10.56 13.64
N SER A 2 -0.32 10.47 13.54
CA SER A 2 0.40 10.60 12.26
C SER A 2 1.20 9.34 11.97
N LEU A 3 0.89 8.68 10.85
CA LEU A 3 1.76 7.65 10.27
C LEU A 3 2.88 8.34 9.47
N ASP A 4 4.08 7.77 9.51
CA ASP A 4 5.20 8.24 8.68
C ASP A 4 5.02 7.69 7.26
N VAL A 5 4.47 8.52 6.38
CA VAL A 5 4.14 8.15 4.99
C VAL A 5 5.41 7.78 4.22
N ASP A 6 6.50 8.51 4.41
CA ASP A 6 7.73 8.28 3.66
C ASP A 6 8.41 6.99 4.10
N ALA A 7 8.38 6.67 5.40
CA ALA A 7 8.86 5.38 5.90
C ALA A 7 8.03 4.21 5.37
N ILE A 8 6.70 4.29 5.45
CA ILE A 8 5.78 3.26 4.93
C ILE A 8 6.01 3.04 3.42
N ALA A 9 6.06 4.12 2.64
CA ALA A 9 6.28 4.03 1.20
C ALA A 9 7.63 3.36 0.89
N LYS A 10 8.69 3.73 1.60
CA LYS A 10 10.03 3.16 1.42
C LYS A 10 10.06 1.66 1.72
N ASP A 11 9.42 1.22 2.79
CA ASP A 11 9.37 -0.21 3.16
C ASP A 11 8.57 -1.02 2.11
N MET A 12 7.44 -0.49 1.65
CA MET A 12 6.64 -1.08 0.58
C MET A 12 7.43 -1.21 -0.73
N ILE A 13 8.13 -0.16 -1.14
CA ILE A 13 8.99 -0.14 -2.34
C ILE A 13 10.07 -1.21 -2.23
N SER A 14 10.74 -1.30 -1.07
CA SER A 14 11.81 -2.27 -0.85
C SER A 14 11.29 -3.71 -0.95
N ALA A 15 10.10 -3.99 -0.43
CA ALA A 15 9.48 -5.31 -0.50
C ALA A 15 9.03 -5.65 -1.93
N ALA A 16 8.36 -4.72 -2.62
CA ALA A 16 7.91 -4.91 -4.00
C ALA A 16 9.08 -5.12 -4.96
N LYS A 17 10.19 -4.36 -4.81
CA LYS A 17 11.40 -4.51 -5.62
C LYS A 17 11.95 -5.94 -5.59
N GLY A 18 11.92 -6.62 -4.44
CA GLY A 18 12.37 -8.00 -4.31
C GLY A 18 11.60 -8.99 -5.18
N VAL A 19 10.35 -8.65 -5.53
CA VAL A 19 9.47 -9.47 -6.39
C VAL A 19 9.70 -9.14 -7.86
N VAL A 20 9.79 -7.86 -8.22
CA VAL A 20 9.87 -7.40 -9.63
C VAL A 20 11.29 -7.13 -10.13
N ASP A 21 12.34 -7.63 -9.48
CA ASP A 21 13.74 -7.18 -9.64
C ASP A 21 14.21 -7.08 -11.12
N GLN A 22 13.89 -8.07 -11.96
CA GLN A 22 14.25 -8.05 -13.40
C GLN A 22 13.53 -6.95 -14.20
N LYS A 23 12.33 -6.56 -13.78
CA LYS A 23 11.48 -5.53 -14.42
C LYS A 23 11.59 -4.18 -13.72
N TRP A 24 12.23 -4.13 -12.55
CA TRP A 24 12.35 -2.94 -11.71
C TRP A 24 12.81 -1.69 -12.48
N PRO A 25 13.84 -1.72 -13.34
CA PRO A 25 14.26 -0.50 -14.06
C PRO A 25 13.15 0.13 -14.91
N ALA A 26 12.25 -0.68 -15.47
CA ALA A 26 11.14 -0.22 -16.30
C ALA A 26 9.88 0.15 -15.51
N THR A 27 9.75 -0.34 -14.27
CA THR A 27 8.53 -0.19 -13.47
C THR A 27 8.73 0.66 -12.21
N ARG A 28 9.98 1.03 -11.91
CA ARG A 28 10.39 1.76 -10.71
C ARG A 28 9.55 3.00 -10.44
N GLU A 29 9.40 3.89 -11.42
CA GLU A 29 8.69 5.16 -11.22
C GLU A 29 7.21 4.93 -10.86
N TYR A 30 6.57 3.93 -11.47
CA TYR A 30 5.21 3.53 -11.12
C TYR A 30 5.14 2.97 -9.70
N PHE A 31 6.03 2.05 -9.33
CA PHE A 31 6.06 1.51 -7.97
C PHE A 31 6.34 2.58 -6.91
N GLU A 32 7.26 3.52 -7.17
CA GLU A 32 7.57 4.61 -6.25
C GLU A 32 6.38 5.57 -6.09
N SER A 33 5.78 6.01 -7.20
CA SER A 33 4.60 6.90 -7.21
C SER A 33 3.41 6.25 -6.49
N GLU A 34 3.06 5.03 -6.89
CA GLU A 34 1.88 4.36 -6.39
C GLU A 34 2.04 3.92 -4.93
N SER A 35 3.23 3.47 -4.52
CA SER A 35 3.49 3.14 -3.10
C SER A 35 3.38 4.39 -2.21
N LYS A 36 3.84 5.55 -2.68
CA LYS A 36 3.68 6.81 -1.95
C LYS A 36 2.22 7.21 -1.84
N MET A 37 1.47 7.12 -2.95
CA MET A 37 0.03 7.41 -2.94
C MET A 37 -0.73 6.47 -2.00
N TYR A 38 -0.42 5.18 -2.03
CA TYR A 38 -1.03 4.19 -1.14
C TYR A 38 -0.70 4.47 0.34
N ALA A 39 0.57 4.74 0.67
CA ALA A 39 0.99 5.11 2.02
C ALA A 39 0.26 6.37 2.53
N GLN A 40 0.07 7.36 1.66
CA GLN A 40 -0.68 8.57 1.98
C GLN A 40 -2.16 8.28 2.24
N ARG A 41 -2.76 7.38 1.45
CA ARG A 41 -4.15 6.94 1.63
C ARG A 41 -4.32 6.15 2.93
N LEU A 42 -3.38 5.27 3.27
CA LEU A 42 -3.34 4.59 4.57
C LEU A 42 -3.31 5.58 5.73
N ALA A 43 -2.40 6.55 5.69
CA ALA A 43 -2.30 7.60 6.72
C ALA A 43 -3.59 8.42 6.84
N SER A 44 -4.24 8.71 5.71
CA SER A 44 -5.50 9.44 5.70
C SER A 44 -6.65 8.63 6.31
N VAL A 45 -6.78 7.35 5.95
CA VAL A 45 -7.79 6.44 6.53
C VAL A 45 -7.57 6.25 8.03
N ALA A 46 -6.31 6.04 8.44
CA ALA A 46 -5.92 5.94 9.83
C ALA A 46 -6.32 7.20 10.63
N LYS A 47 -6.07 8.38 10.06
CA LYS A 47 -6.46 9.66 10.66
C LYS A 47 -7.97 9.83 10.74
N MET A 48 -8.71 9.56 9.66
CA MET A 48 -10.18 9.66 9.67
C MET A 48 -10.82 8.73 10.70
N TYR A 49 -10.28 7.53 10.88
CA TYR A 49 -10.72 6.62 11.93
C TYR A 49 -10.40 7.16 13.32
N ALA A 50 -9.15 7.59 13.56
CA ALA A 50 -8.73 8.14 14.85
C ALA A 50 -9.50 9.40 15.26
N ASP A 51 -9.90 10.22 14.27
CA ASP A 51 -10.70 11.43 14.47
C ASP A 51 -12.21 11.11 14.59
N GLY A 52 -12.62 9.83 14.52
CA GLY A 52 -14.01 9.38 14.65
C GLY A 52 -14.91 9.66 13.44
N ILE A 53 -14.33 10.07 12.31
CA ILE A 53 -15.06 10.43 11.08
C ILE A 53 -15.61 9.18 10.38
N ILE A 54 -14.88 8.07 10.45
CA ILE A 54 -15.27 6.78 9.87
C ILE A 54 -15.23 5.66 10.90
N SER A 55 -16.08 4.65 10.72
CA SER A 55 -16.05 3.42 11.51
C SER A 55 -14.92 2.49 11.07
N GLU A 56 -14.58 1.50 11.90
CA GLU A 56 -13.66 0.42 11.55
C GLU A 56 -14.08 -0.28 10.25
N LYS A 57 -15.38 -0.56 10.09
CA LYS A 57 -15.92 -1.18 8.87
C LYS A 57 -15.63 -0.33 7.63
N ARG A 58 -15.91 0.98 7.71
CA ARG A 58 -15.62 1.90 6.60
C ARG A 58 -14.12 1.99 6.31
N ALA A 59 -13.28 2.02 7.35
CA ALA A 59 -11.82 2.02 7.17
C ALA A 59 -11.35 0.78 6.38
N LYS A 60 -11.85 -0.41 6.72
CA LYS A 60 -11.55 -1.66 5.99
C LYS A 60 -12.03 -1.62 4.54
N GLU A 61 -13.25 -1.17 4.30
CA GLU A 61 -13.81 -1.01 2.95
C GLU A 61 -12.97 -0.03 2.11
N HIS A 62 -12.54 1.09 2.71
CA HIS A 62 -11.67 2.06 2.04
C HIS A 62 -10.33 1.43 1.64
N ILE A 63 -9.70 0.64 2.50
CA ILE A 63 -8.43 -0.01 2.20
C ILE A 63 -8.57 -1.11 1.15
N ALA A 64 -9.64 -1.91 1.21
CA ALA A 64 -9.93 -2.89 0.16
C ALA A 64 -10.01 -2.21 -1.22
N LEU A 65 -10.73 -1.09 -1.32
CA LEU A 65 -10.79 -0.29 -2.55
C LEU A 65 -9.42 0.24 -2.98
N GLN A 66 -8.57 0.63 -2.03
CA GLN A 66 -7.21 1.09 -2.38
C GLN A 66 -6.31 -0.04 -2.89
N ASN A 67 -6.46 -1.25 -2.37
CA ASN A 67 -5.71 -2.40 -2.87
C ASN A 67 -6.08 -2.70 -4.32
N GLU A 68 -7.38 -2.75 -4.62
CA GLU A 68 -7.89 -2.97 -5.98
C GLU A 68 -7.44 -1.87 -6.96
N ALA A 69 -7.51 -0.61 -6.51
CA ALA A 69 -7.06 0.52 -7.32
C ALA A 69 -5.56 0.44 -7.61
N TRP A 70 -4.75 0.12 -6.60
CA TRP A 70 -3.31 0.02 -6.75
C TRP A 70 -2.90 -1.12 -7.68
N GLU A 71 -3.51 -2.29 -7.53
CA GLU A 71 -3.35 -3.43 -8.43
C GLU A 71 -3.69 -3.04 -9.88
N THR A 72 -4.84 -2.39 -10.08
CA THR A 72 -5.29 -1.93 -11.39
C THR A 72 -4.31 -0.93 -12.02
N THR A 73 -3.75 -0.01 -11.24
CA THR A 73 -2.76 0.95 -11.75
C THR A 73 -1.45 0.26 -12.12
N LEU A 74 -1.00 -0.72 -11.34
CA LEU A 74 0.19 -1.51 -11.68
C LEU A 74 -0.04 -2.42 -12.90
N LEU A 75 -1.27 -2.92 -13.10
CA LEU A 75 -1.65 -3.69 -14.31
C LEU A 75 -1.57 -2.85 -15.59
N ALA A 76 -1.80 -1.55 -15.50
CA ALA A 76 -1.63 -0.64 -16.63
C ALA A 76 -0.15 -0.46 -17.03
N VAL A 77 0.80 -0.91 -16.21
CA VAL A 77 2.24 -0.86 -16.50
C VAL A 77 2.60 -2.04 -17.41
N ASN A 78 2.86 -1.73 -18.69
CA ASN A 78 3.26 -2.72 -19.68
C ASN A 78 4.48 -3.54 -19.22
N GLY A 79 4.35 -4.87 -19.24
CA GLY A 79 5.47 -5.79 -19.01
C GLY A 79 5.51 -6.46 -17.63
N LEU A 80 4.51 -6.25 -16.78
CA LEU A 80 4.25 -7.04 -15.58
C LEU A 80 3.09 -8.01 -15.82
N SER A 81 3.18 -9.25 -15.32
CA SER A 81 2.03 -10.15 -15.25
C SER A 81 1.18 -9.81 -14.04
N GLN A 82 -0.12 -10.13 -14.09
CA GLN A 82 -1.03 -9.95 -12.96
C GLN A 82 -0.51 -10.67 -11.69
N ILE A 83 -0.04 -11.91 -11.83
CA ILE A 83 0.54 -12.69 -10.71
C ILE A 83 1.69 -11.93 -10.04
N LEU A 84 2.59 -11.34 -10.84
CA LEU A 84 3.76 -10.63 -10.30
C LEU A 84 3.35 -9.35 -9.55
N ILE A 85 2.29 -8.69 -10.00
CA ILE A 85 1.73 -7.52 -9.33
C ILE A 85 1.08 -7.92 -8.00
N GLU A 86 0.27 -8.98 -7.99
CA GLU A 86 -0.34 -9.52 -6.78
C GLU A 86 0.72 -9.92 -5.75
N GLU A 87 1.80 -10.60 -6.17
CA GLU A 87 2.92 -10.95 -5.31
C GLU A 87 3.63 -9.71 -4.73
N ALA A 88 3.88 -8.69 -5.55
CA ALA A 88 4.54 -7.46 -5.12
C ALA A 88 3.67 -6.66 -4.13
N LEU A 89 2.36 -6.58 -4.39
CA LEU A 89 1.39 -5.91 -3.53
C LEU A 89 1.26 -6.63 -2.18
N ASN A 90 1.17 -7.96 -2.20
CA ASN A 90 1.14 -8.77 -0.98
C ASN A 90 2.43 -8.63 -0.16
N ALA A 91 3.59 -8.60 -0.81
CA ALA A 91 4.87 -8.37 -0.14
C ALA A 91 4.91 -6.98 0.52
N ALA A 92 4.47 -5.94 -0.20
CA ALA A 92 4.43 -4.57 0.29
C ALA A 92 3.46 -4.39 1.47
N ILE A 93 2.23 -4.90 1.38
CA ILE A 93 1.25 -4.81 2.47
C ILE A 93 1.73 -5.56 3.71
N LYS A 94 2.34 -6.74 3.52
CA LYS A 94 2.82 -7.57 4.62
C LYS A 94 3.84 -6.85 5.50
N VAL A 95 4.75 -6.06 4.92
CA VAL A 95 5.82 -5.39 5.70
C VAL A 95 5.31 -4.19 6.51
N VAL A 96 4.22 -3.55 6.09
CA VAL A 96 3.67 -2.37 6.79
C VAL A 96 2.49 -2.72 7.71
N ARG A 97 1.91 -3.92 7.57
CA ARG A 97 0.74 -4.40 8.34
C ARG A 97 0.89 -4.15 9.84
N ASP A 98 1.94 -4.67 10.45
CA ASP A 98 2.10 -4.62 11.91
C ASP A 98 2.29 -3.19 12.41
N ALA A 99 3.06 -2.38 11.68
CA ALA A 99 3.29 -0.98 12.01
C ALA A 99 1.97 -0.17 11.96
N VAL A 100 1.19 -0.37 10.90
CA VAL A 100 -0.10 0.31 10.69
C VAL A 100 -1.14 -0.15 11.72
N ASN A 101 -1.33 -1.47 11.89
CA ASN A 101 -2.31 -2.02 12.82
C ASN A 101 -1.99 -1.64 14.28
N LYS A 102 -0.71 -1.66 14.67
CA LYS A 102 -0.27 -1.22 16.01
C LYS A 102 -0.54 0.26 16.25
N ALA A 103 -0.29 1.10 15.24
CA ALA A 103 -0.54 2.53 15.37
C ALA A 103 -2.04 2.81 15.54
N ILE A 104 -2.89 2.19 14.72
CA ILE A 104 -4.33 2.49 14.69
C ILE A 104 -5.12 1.77 15.79
N GLY A 105 -4.59 0.66 16.33
CA GLY A 105 -5.19 -0.07 17.45
C GLY A 105 -6.23 -1.12 17.04
N PHE A 106 -6.35 -1.43 15.74
CA PHE A 106 -7.15 -2.53 15.22
C PHE A 106 -6.53 -3.13 13.95
N VAL A 107 -7.05 -4.28 13.51
CA VAL A 107 -6.58 -4.97 12.29
C VAL A 107 -7.20 -4.32 11.05
N LEU A 108 -6.44 -3.46 10.37
CA LEU A 108 -6.82 -2.79 9.13
C LEU A 108 -6.32 -3.53 7.88
N LEU A 109 -5.07 -3.99 7.92
CA LEU A 109 -4.35 -4.70 6.84
C LEU A 109 -4.13 -6.18 7.14
#